data_AF-A0A851TNI0-F1
#
_entry.id   AF-A0A851TNI0-F1
#
_cell.length_a   1.000
_cell.length_b   1.000
_cell.length_c   1.000
_cell.angle_alpha   90.00
_cell.angle_beta   90.00
_cell.angle_gamma   90.00
#
_symmetry.space_group_name_H-M   'P 1'
#
loop_
_entity.id
_entity.type
_entity.pdbx_description
1 polymer ?
#
loop_
_entity_poly.entity_id
_entity_poly.type
_entity_poly.pdbx_seq_one_letter_code
_entity_poly.pdbx_strand_id
1 'polypeptide(L)'
;AEELFYPPYDLSRFSWGSVNGTLNRTALTAEFWGVPTGEPSGGFANGSLAFRVTAYEADGRDGPLPRLLHTANSSKVEFVLAGVAPRGNGSRFALEVATVEEAGAARRLRSARSIDDEYAPAIFETLSLAAEVPGAVLSFLQWRATAYGSRSPRREDGIRCRAQELRAANCTLPPSAIVRGYFGGRPGGGCSTSALNISFGGEDGNIYQERHYLSWCVGSGRGRGPGPVPASLASSPPRRSALLGFGQPPADAFSALVVAIVAVALGTPAALLLLGGLAVLLARRRRYSEYEPIN
;
A
#
# COMPACT_ATOMS: atom_id res chain seq x y z
N ALA A 1 -8.82 -11.43 -24.42
CA ALA A 1 -10.26 -11.17 -24.23
C ALA A 1 -10.39 -9.72 -23.82
N GLU A 2 -11.23 -8.94 -24.51
CA GLU A 2 -11.54 -7.57 -24.14
C GLU A 2 -12.24 -7.61 -22.76
N GLU A 3 -11.69 -6.96 -21.73
CA GLU A 3 -12.38 -6.85 -20.44
C GLU A 3 -13.65 -6.03 -20.67
N LEU A 4 -14.79 -6.72 -20.73
CA LEU A 4 -16.10 -6.10 -20.80
C LEU A 4 -16.38 -5.44 -19.45
N PHE A 5 -16.22 -4.12 -19.39
CA PHE A 5 -16.58 -3.34 -18.21
C PHE A 5 -18.09 -3.11 -18.17
N TYR A 6 -18.71 -3.49 -17.05
CA TYR A 6 -20.04 -2.99 -16.73
C TYR A 6 -19.98 -1.48 -16.44
N PRO A 7 -21.10 -0.74 -16.61
CA PRO A 7 -21.15 0.68 -16.25
C PRO A 7 -20.69 0.92 -14.80
N PRO A 8 -19.73 1.82 -14.54
CA PRO A 8 -19.18 2.02 -13.20
C PRO A 8 -20.22 2.58 -12.24
N TYR A 9 -20.06 2.28 -10.95
CA TYR A 9 -20.81 2.97 -9.89
C TYR A 9 -20.12 4.30 -9.58
N ASP A 10 -20.78 5.41 -9.90
CA ASP A 10 -20.29 6.75 -9.59
C ASP A 10 -20.48 7.06 -8.10
N LEU A 11 -19.38 7.07 -7.34
CA LEU A 11 -19.39 7.33 -5.89
C LEU A 11 -19.85 8.74 -5.52
N SER A 12 -19.85 9.70 -6.46
CA SER A 12 -20.43 11.04 -6.24
C SER A 12 -21.95 11.00 -6.12
N ARG A 13 -22.59 9.93 -6.60
CA ARG A 13 -24.04 9.69 -6.52
C ARG A 13 -24.42 8.76 -5.37
N PHE A 14 -23.55 8.56 -4.38
CA PHE A 14 -23.87 7.79 -3.18
C PHE A 14 -24.42 8.69 -2.08
N SER A 15 -25.38 8.17 -1.33
CA SER A 15 -25.81 8.72 -0.05
C SER A 15 -24.94 8.10 1.04
N TRP A 16 -24.31 8.94 1.85
CA TRP A 16 -23.38 8.53 2.90
C TRP A 16 -24.02 8.73 4.27
N GLY A 17 -23.91 7.71 5.12
CA GLY A 17 -24.38 7.76 6.49
C GLY A 17 -23.59 8.74 7.35
N SER A 18 -24.18 9.15 8.48
CA SER A 18 -23.52 10.04 9.44
C SER A 18 -22.37 9.34 10.15
N VAL A 19 -21.22 10.00 10.19
CA VAL A 19 -20.00 9.52 10.87
C VAL A 19 -20.14 9.56 12.39
N ASN A 20 -21.08 10.33 12.94
CA ASN A 20 -21.22 10.49 14.39
C ASN A 20 -21.46 9.15 15.11
N GLY A 21 -22.13 8.19 14.47
CA GLY A 21 -22.36 6.86 15.03
C GLY A 21 -21.19 5.88 14.87
N THR A 22 -20.23 6.18 13.99
CA THR A 22 -19.09 5.30 13.67
C THR A 22 -17.74 5.85 14.15
N LEU A 23 -17.71 7.12 14.59
CA LEU A 23 -16.52 7.76 15.14
C LEU A 23 -16.15 7.16 16.49
N ASN A 24 -15.01 6.47 16.54
CA ASN A 24 -14.42 5.97 17.76
C ASN A 24 -13.13 6.75 18.07
N ARG A 25 -13.20 7.63 19.07
CA ARG A 25 -12.08 8.49 19.46
C ARG A 25 -10.96 7.74 20.17
N THR A 26 -11.26 6.66 20.90
CA THR A 26 -10.22 5.89 21.60
C THR A 26 -9.47 4.97 20.66
N ALA A 27 -10.13 4.46 19.62
CA ALA A 27 -9.51 3.66 18.57
C ALA A 27 -8.98 4.50 17.39
N LEU A 28 -9.23 5.82 17.39
CA LEU A 28 -8.94 6.74 16.29
C LEU A 28 -9.47 6.25 14.94
N THR A 29 -10.70 5.75 14.94
CA THR A 29 -11.36 5.24 13.73
C THR A 29 -12.65 5.98 13.41
N ALA A 30 -12.97 6.06 12.12
CA ALA A 30 -14.24 6.55 11.61
C ALA A 30 -14.64 5.74 10.37
N GLU A 31 -15.93 5.49 10.18
CA GLU A 31 -16.42 4.72 9.03
C GLU A 31 -17.48 5.51 8.26
N PHE A 32 -17.24 5.68 6.97
CA PHE A 32 -18.16 6.29 6.02
C PHE A 32 -18.82 5.16 5.25
N TRP A 33 -20.05 4.79 5.63
CA TRP A 33 -20.83 3.81 4.89
C TRP A 33 -21.77 4.52 3.92
N GLY A 34 -22.02 3.93 2.76
CA GLY A 34 -22.86 4.52 1.73
C GLY A 34 -23.52 3.50 0.83
N VAL A 35 -24.60 3.97 0.20
CA VAL A 35 -25.39 3.25 -0.81
C VAL A 35 -25.70 4.19 -1.97
N PRO A 36 -25.97 3.69 -3.19
CA PRO A 36 -26.37 4.53 -4.32
C PRO A 36 -27.63 5.36 -3.98
N THR A 37 -27.66 6.62 -4.43
CA THR A 37 -28.83 7.49 -4.25
C THR A 37 -29.97 7.05 -5.18
N GLY A 38 -31.17 6.89 -4.63
CA GLY A 38 -32.33 6.29 -5.31
C GLY A 38 -32.77 5.00 -4.60
N GLU A 39 -33.82 4.32 -5.09
CA GLU A 39 -34.16 3.01 -4.53
C GLU A 39 -33.01 2.02 -4.80
N PRO A 40 -32.48 1.33 -3.76
CA PRO A 40 -31.41 0.36 -3.91
C PRO A 40 -31.93 -0.83 -4.71
N SER A 41 -31.84 -0.72 -6.03
CA SER A 41 -32.27 -1.72 -6.99
C SER A 41 -31.04 -2.37 -7.63
N GLY A 42 -31.15 -3.63 -8.01
CA GLY A 42 -30.04 -4.39 -8.56
C GLY A 42 -28.96 -4.73 -7.52
N GLY A 43 -27.70 -4.44 -7.85
CA GLY A 43 -26.53 -4.92 -7.09
C GLY A 43 -26.47 -4.49 -5.62
N PHE A 44 -27.03 -3.32 -5.28
CA PHE A 44 -26.94 -2.72 -3.94
C PHE A 44 -28.19 -2.94 -3.08
N ALA A 45 -29.18 -3.73 -3.51
CA ALA A 45 -30.40 -3.98 -2.74
C ALA A 45 -30.13 -4.47 -1.31
N ASN A 46 -29.17 -5.39 -1.16
CA ASN A 46 -28.68 -5.90 0.13
C ASN A 46 -27.20 -5.56 0.36
N GLY A 47 -26.69 -4.59 -0.40
CA GLY A 47 -25.27 -4.30 -0.51
C GLY A 47 -24.92 -2.92 0.04
N SER A 48 -23.70 -2.78 0.53
CA SER A 48 -23.15 -1.51 1.01
C SER A 48 -21.70 -1.37 0.62
N LEU A 49 -21.25 -0.12 0.56
CA LEU A 49 -19.87 0.27 0.36
C LEU A 49 -19.46 1.12 1.55
N ALA A 50 -18.27 0.88 2.11
CA ALA A 50 -17.76 1.70 3.19
C ALA A 50 -16.28 2.04 3.02
N PHE A 51 -15.91 3.21 3.53
CA PHE A 51 -14.53 3.62 3.74
C PHE A 51 -14.28 3.76 5.24
N ARG A 52 -13.44 2.90 5.80
CA ARG A 52 -13.00 2.99 7.19
C ARG A 52 -11.65 3.66 7.26
N VAL A 53 -11.55 4.74 8.02
CA VAL A 53 -10.32 5.51 8.23
C VAL A 53 -9.80 5.24 9.63
N THR A 54 -8.50 4.97 9.75
CA THR A 54 -7.80 4.75 11.02
C THR A 54 -6.56 5.62 11.06
N ALA A 55 -6.39 6.41 12.13
CA ALA A 55 -5.15 7.10 12.42
C ALA A 55 -4.34 6.35 13.49
N TYR A 56 -3.06 6.65 13.59
CA TYR A 56 -2.13 5.99 14.51
C TYR A 56 -1.40 7.02 15.36
N GLU A 57 -1.16 6.71 16.63
CA GLU A 57 -0.43 7.61 17.56
C GLU A 57 1.07 7.29 17.63
N ALA A 58 1.45 6.09 17.20
CA ALA A 58 2.80 5.56 17.31
C ALA A 58 3.14 4.68 16.11
N ASP A 59 4.41 4.35 15.99
CA ASP A 59 4.91 3.43 14.99
C ASP A 59 4.58 1.99 15.39
N GLY A 60 4.15 1.18 14.42
CA GLY A 60 3.66 -0.16 14.71
C GLY A 60 3.12 -0.89 13.49
N ARG A 61 2.46 -2.02 13.74
CA ARG A 61 1.77 -2.81 12.73
C ARG A 61 0.35 -3.07 13.17
N ASP A 62 -0.55 -3.14 12.20
CA ASP A 62 -1.92 -3.58 12.48
C ASP A 62 -1.93 -5.02 13.00
N GLY A 63 -2.84 -5.33 13.93
CA GLY A 63 -3.08 -6.70 14.38
C GLY A 63 -3.70 -7.58 13.27
N PRO A 64 -4.81 -7.13 12.64
CA PRO A 64 -5.42 -7.83 11.51
C PRO A 64 -4.56 -7.79 10.24
N LEU A 65 -4.71 -8.81 9.39
CA LEU A 65 -4.12 -8.82 8.06
C LEU A 65 -4.64 -7.61 7.22
N PRO A 66 -3.80 -7.01 6.35
CA PRO A 66 -2.45 -7.45 5.95
C PRO A 66 -1.29 -6.89 6.82
N ARG A 67 -1.56 -6.52 8.08
CA ARG A 67 -0.57 -6.04 9.06
C ARG A 67 0.35 -4.94 8.51
N LEU A 68 -0.26 -3.94 7.88
CA LEU A 68 0.47 -2.82 7.29
C LEU A 68 1.31 -2.14 8.37
N LEU A 69 2.58 -1.90 8.04
CA LEU A 69 3.47 -1.09 8.85
C LEU A 69 3.01 0.35 8.77
N HIS A 70 2.88 0.98 9.93
CA HIS A 70 2.38 2.34 10.07
C HIS A 70 3.28 3.13 11.03
N THR A 71 3.19 4.45 10.90
CA THR A 71 3.82 5.41 11.81
C THR A 71 2.76 6.27 12.49
N ALA A 72 3.15 7.01 13.55
CA ALA A 72 2.31 8.05 14.17
C ALA A 72 1.81 9.11 13.16
N ASN A 73 2.52 9.17 12.03
CA ASN A 73 2.23 10.06 10.94
C ASN A 73 1.57 9.29 9.78
N SER A 74 0.81 8.24 10.00
CA SER A 74 0.13 7.60 8.89
C SER A 74 -1.34 7.47 9.18
N SER A 75 -2.12 7.29 8.14
CA SER A 75 -3.48 6.82 8.32
C SER A 75 -3.78 5.76 7.28
N LYS A 76 -4.61 4.83 7.69
CA LYS A 76 -5.08 3.74 6.84
C LYS A 76 -6.49 4.06 6.38
N VAL A 77 -6.75 3.78 5.11
CA VAL A 77 -8.09 3.72 4.53
C VAL A 77 -8.35 2.29 4.13
N GLU A 78 -9.49 1.77 4.56
CA GLU A 78 -9.99 0.47 4.17
C GLU A 78 -11.27 0.64 3.37
N PHE A 79 -11.23 0.14 2.14
CA PHE A 79 -12.37 0.02 1.26
C PHE A 79 -13.07 -1.31 1.54
N VAL A 80 -14.37 -1.24 1.86
CA VAL A 80 -15.20 -2.41 2.13
C VAL A 80 -16.37 -2.44 1.16
N LEU A 81 -16.56 -3.57 0.49
CA LEU A 81 -17.76 -3.88 -0.29
C LEU A 81 -18.41 -5.11 0.33
N ALA A 82 -19.64 -4.96 0.81
CA ALA A 82 -20.35 -6.03 1.53
C ALA A 82 -21.74 -6.23 0.94
N GLY A 83 -22.10 -7.46 0.59
CA GLY A 83 -23.44 -7.83 0.12
C GLY A 83 -23.79 -7.35 -1.29
N VAL A 84 -22.88 -6.68 -2.01
CA VAL A 84 -23.18 -6.18 -3.36
C VAL A 84 -23.22 -7.34 -4.34
N ALA A 85 -24.37 -7.54 -4.98
CA ALA A 85 -24.57 -8.60 -5.96
C ALA A 85 -23.78 -8.29 -7.25
N PRO A 86 -22.95 -9.22 -7.75
CA PRO A 86 -22.27 -9.06 -9.02
C PRO A 86 -23.27 -9.03 -10.19
N ARG A 87 -22.92 -8.34 -11.29
CA ARG A 87 -23.83 -8.16 -12.44
C ARG A 87 -23.77 -9.30 -13.47
N GLY A 88 -22.91 -10.29 -13.24
CA GLY A 88 -22.78 -11.48 -14.08
C GLY A 88 -21.81 -12.49 -13.48
N ASN A 89 -21.82 -13.71 -14.00
CA ASN A 89 -20.93 -14.78 -13.55
C ASN A 89 -19.47 -14.41 -13.84
N GLY A 90 -18.59 -14.66 -12.88
CA GLY A 90 -17.17 -14.32 -13.03
C GLY A 90 -16.87 -12.82 -12.88
N SER A 91 -17.85 -12.00 -12.48
CA SER A 91 -17.63 -10.57 -12.26
C SER A 91 -16.56 -10.32 -11.20
N ARG A 92 -15.69 -9.35 -11.49
CA ARG A 92 -14.67 -8.82 -10.59
C ARG A 92 -14.98 -7.37 -10.30
N PHE A 93 -14.65 -6.93 -9.09
CA PHE A 93 -14.77 -5.52 -8.73
C PHE A 93 -13.44 -4.82 -8.99
N ALA A 94 -13.53 -3.54 -9.32
CA ALA A 94 -12.38 -2.66 -9.43
C ALA A 94 -12.71 -1.31 -8.78
N LEU A 95 -11.67 -0.64 -8.29
CA LEU A 95 -11.72 0.69 -7.72
C LEU A 95 -10.79 1.60 -8.52
N GLU A 96 -11.33 2.68 -9.07
CA GLU A 96 -10.53 3.77 -9.63
C GLU A 96 -10.02 4.65 -8.49
N VAL A 97 -8.70 4.84 -8.41
CA VAL A 97 -8.05 5.69 -7.42
C VAL A 97 -7.39 6.85 -8.13
N ALA A 98 -7.87 8.05 -7.84
CA ALA A 98 -7.32 9.30 -8.35
C ALA A 98 -6.50 10.04 -7.29
N THR A 99 -5.38 10.60 -7.71
CA THR A 99 -4.48 11.41 -6.89
C THR A 99 -4.31 12.79 -7.52
N VAL A 100 -4.30 13.83 -6.68
CA VAL A 100 -4.14 15.23 -7.09
C VAL A 100 -2.91 15.76 -6.39
N GLU A 101 -2.00 16.37 -7.14
CA GLU A 101 -0.81 17.03 -6.57
C GLU A 101 -0.57 18.38 -7.26
N GLU A 102 0.09 19.29 -6.55
CA GLU A 102 0.57 20.57 -7.09
C GLU A 102 1.53 20.33 -8.27
N ALA A 103 1.57 21.27 -9.23
CA ALA A 103 2.51 21.21 -10.34
C ALA A 103 3.97 21.09 -9.86
N GLY A 104 4.74 20.23 -10.55
CA GLY A 104 6.16 20.01 -10.28
C GLY A 104 6.49 18.72 -9.53
N ALA A 105 5.51 18.01 -8.97
CA ALA A 105 5.70 16.68 -8.41
C ALA A 105 5.53 15.58 -9.46
N ALA A 106 6.50 14.67 -9.57
CA ALA A 106 6.40 13.47 -10.38
C ALA A 106 5.68 12.37 -9.59
N ARG A 107 4.73 11.66 -10.21
CA ARG A 107 4.06 10.51 -9.58
C ARG A 107 4.72 9.24 -10.05
N ARG A 108 5.05 8.35 -9.12
CA ARG A 108 5.70 7.08 -9.43
C ARG A 108 5.03 5.94 -8.72
N LEU A 109 4.45 5.03 -9.50
CA LEU A 109 4.00 3.73 -9.04
C LEU A 109 5.20 2.78 -9.01
N ARG A 110 5.42 2.13 -7.87
CA ARG A 110 6.50 1.17 -7.63
C ARG A 110 5.91 -0.12 -7.08
N SER A 111 6.39 -1.25 -7.57
CA SER A 111 6.17 -2.55 -6.96
C SER A 111 7.47 -3.02 -6.31
N ALA A 112 7.37 -3.45 -5.06
CA ALA A 112 8.46 -4.04 -4.30
C ALA A 112 8.07 -5.47 -3.93
N ARG A 113 8.91 -6.44 -4.32
CA ARG A 113 8.75 -7.84 -3.95
C ARG A 113 9.71 -8.19 -2.80
N SER A 114 9.18 -8.73 -1.73
CA SER A 114 9.95 -9.29 -0.61
C SER A 114 9.73 -10.79 -0.56
N ILE A 115 10.75 -11.55 -0.15
CA ILE A 115 10.60 -12.99 0.14
C ILE A 115 10.12 -13.25 1.57
N ASP A 116 10.14 -12.22 2.42
CA ASP A 116 9.72 -12.31 3.81
C ASP A 116 8.21 -12.06 3.91
N ASP A 117 7.49 -13.04 4.44
CA ASP A 117 6.05 -13.03 4.63
C ASP A 117 5.63 -13.14 6.11
N GLU A 118 6.57 -12.93 7.06
CA GLU A 118 6.34 -13.04 8.51
C GLU A 118 5.07 -12.28 8.98
N TYR A 119 4.84 -11.10 8.40
CA TYR A 119 3.71 -10.23 8.76
C TYR A 119 2.52 -10.34 7.79
N ALA A 120 2.71 -10.91 6.61
CA ALA A 120 1.68 -11.04 5.59
C ALA A 120 1.87 -12.37 4.82
N PRO A 121 1.47 -13.51 5.42
CA PRO A 121 1.76 -14.84 4.88
C PRO A 121 1.31 -15.00 3.42
N ALA A 122 2.21 -15.53 2.58
CA ALA A 122 2.02 -15.69 1.13
C ALA A 122 1.78 -14.39 0.32
N ILE A 123 2.04 -13.22 0.89
CA ILE A 123 1.87 -11.93 0.22
C ILE A 123 3.24 -11.29 0.07
N PHE A 124 3.86 -11.55 -1.08
CA PHE A 124 5.23 -11.16 -1.35
C PHE A 124 5.37 -9.82 -2.07
N GLU A 125 4.26 -9.15 -2.41
CA GLU A 125 4.28 -7.93 -3.22
C GLU A 125 3.57 -6.77 -2.53
N THR A 126 4.27 -5.63 -2.51
CA THR A 126 3.78 -4.36 -1.97
C THR A 126 3.89 -3.29 -3.03
N LEU A 127 2.80 -2.56 -3.25
CA LEU A 127 2.74 -1.45 -4.18
C LEU A 127 2.82 -0.15 -3.39
N SER A 128 3.52 0.82 -3.97
CA SER A 128 3.57 2.19 -3.46
C SER A 128 3.42 3.18 -4.60
N LEU A 129 2.53 4.15 -4.42
CA LEU A 129 2.41 5.31 -5.29
C LEU A 129 2.92 6.51 -4.53
N ALA A 130 4.02 7.10 -4.98
CA ALA A 130 4.65 8.24 -4.33
C ALA A 130 4.59 9.48 -5.23
N ALA A 131 4.33 10.64 -4.63
CA ALA A 131 4.62 11.93 -5.23
C ALA A 131 6.04 12.34 -4.83
N GLU A 132 6.91 12.54 -5.83
CA GLU A 132 8.35 12.75 -5.67
C GLU A 132 8.76 14.08 -6.29
N VAL A 133 9.67 14.78 -5.62
CA VAL A 133 10.45 15.89 -6.17
C VAL A 133 11.95 15.53 -6.02
N PRO A 134 12.88 16.17 -6.74
CA PRO A 134 14.29 15.86 -6.60
C PRO A 134 14.76 15.88 -5.13
N GLY A 135 15.22 14.73 -4.64
CA GLY A 135 15.72 14.57 -3.27
C GLY A 135 14.67 14.40 -2.17
N ALA A 136 13.38 14.34 -2.48
CA ALA A 136 12.33 14.21 -1.46
C ALA A 136 11.05 13.52 -1.96
N VAL A 137 10.45 12.72 -1.08
CA VAL A 137 9.07 12.24 -1.25
C VAL A 137 8.15 13.27 -0.60
N LEU A 138 7.01 13.59 -1.20
CA LEU A 138 6.02 14.51 -0.67
C LEU A 138 4.83 13.80 -0.05
N SER A 139 4.33 12.76 -0.71
CA SER A 139 3.18 11.96 -0.29
C SER A 139 3.33 10.54 -0.82
N PHE A 140 2.66 9.60 -0.16
CA PHE A 140 2.59 8.22 -0.61
C PHE A 140 1.27 7.55 -0.26
N LEU A 141 0.93 6.57 -1.09
CA LEU A 141 -0.06 5.52 -0.84
C LEU A 141 0.68 4.19 -0.92
N GLN A 142 0.40 3.27 0.01
CA GLN A 142 1.05 1.96 0.04
C GLN A 142 0.05 0.87 0.41
N TRP A 143 0.04 -0.22 -0.35
CA TRP A 143 -0.85 -1.35 -0.11
C TRP A 143 -0.15 -2.66 -0.48
N ARG A 144 -0.63 -3.77 0.07
CA ARG A 144 -0.23 -5.10 -0.40
C ARG A 144 -1.00 -5.49 -1.65
N ALA A 145 -0.43 -6.34 -2.49
CA ALA A 145 -1.11 -6.91 -3.66
C ALA A 145 -2.21 -7.93 -3.31
N THR A 146 -2.94 -7.70 -2.22
CA THR A 146 -4.03 -8.56 -1.75
C THR A 146 -5.16 -7.73 -1.14
N ALA A 147 -6.37 -8.26 -1.26
CA ALA A 147 -7.59 -7.89 -0.54
C ALA A 147 -8.11 -9.14 0.20
N TYR A 148 -9.20 -9.03 0.95
CA TYR A 148 -9.72 -10.13 1.76
C TYR A 148 -11.23 -10.32 1.60
N GLY A 149 -11.65 -11.58 1.53
CA GLY A 149 -13.04 -12.01 1.42
C GLY A 149 -13.80 -12.12 2.74
N SER A 150 -13.23 -11.64 3.86
CA SER A 150 -13.78 -11.86 5.20
C SER A 150 -13.58 -10.63 6.10
N ARG A 151 -14.52 -10.42 7.03
CA ARG A 151 -14.43 -9.39 8.09
C ARG A 151 -13.30 -9.67 9.08
N SER A 152 -12.97 -10.94 9.26
CA SER A 152 -11.85 -11.41 10.09
C SER A 152 -10.84 -12.07 9.14
N PRO A 153 -9.97 -11.28 8.50
CA PRO A 153 -9.16 -11.75 7.39
C PRO A 153 -8.19 -12.83 7.83
N ARG A 154 -8.22 -13.97 7.10
CA ARG A 154 -7.26 -15.06 7.22
C ARG A 154 -6.50 -15.22 5.90
N ARG A 155 -5.43 -16.03 5.92
CA ARG A 155 -4.60 -16.27 4.74
C ARG A 155 -5.42 -16.87 3.59
N GLU A 156 -6.32 -17.78 3.90
CA GLU A 156 -7.20 -18.47 2.95
C GLU A 156 -8.25 -17.56 2.29
N ASP A 157 -8.54 -16.39 2.88
CA ASP A 157 -9.53 -15.45 2.35
C ASP A 157 -8.90 -14.42 1.39
N GLY A 158 -7.64 -14.61 1.00
CA GLY A 158 -6.88 -13.66 0.18
C GLY A 158 -7.41 -13.54 -1.25
N ILE A 159 -7.73 -12.32 -1.67
CA ILE A 159 -8.14 -11.97 -3.03
C ILE A 159 -7.00 -11.21 -3.69
N ARG A 160 -6.47 -11.72 -4.80
CA ARG A 160 -5.40 -11.04 -5.54
C ARG A 160 -5.83 -9.64 -5.97
N CYS A 161 -4.96 -8.66 -5.74
CA CYS A 161 -5.15 -7.28 -6.16
C CYS A 161 -4.15 -6.94 -7.28
N ARG A 162 -4.62 -6.34 -8.37
CA ARG A 162 -3.77 -5.86 -9.47
C ARG A 162 -4.00 -4.37 -9.70
N ALA A 163 -2.93 -3.60 -9.70
CA ALA A 163 -2.97 -2.19 -10.08
C ALA A 163 -2.58 -2.03 -11.55
N GLN A 164 -3.36 -1.26 -12.30
CA GLN A 164 -3.05 -0.88 -13.67
C GLN A 164 -2.04 0.28 -13.70
N GLU A 165 -1.53 0.58 -14.89
CA GLU A 165 -0.62 1.71 -15.12
C GLU A 165 -1.26 3.04 -14.72
N LEU A 166 -0.43 3.93 -14.16
CA LEU A 166 -0.84 5.27 -13.80
C LEU A 166 -1.06 6.12 -15.05
N ARG A 167 -2.25 6.71 -15.19
CA ARG A 167 -2.62 7.56 -16.34
C ARG A 167 -2.89 8.99 -15.90
N ALA A 168 -2.53 9.95 -16.73
CA ALA A 168 -2.91 11.34 -16.53
C ALA A 168 -4.43 11.49 -16.68
N ALA A 169 -5.09 12.04 -15.67
CA ALA A 169 -6.54 12.22 -15.63
C ALA A 169 -6.87 13.68 -15.96
N ASN A 170 -6.72 14.03 -17.25
CA ASN A 170 -6.99 15.37 -17.78
C ASN A 170 -8.51 15.63 -17.87
N CYS A 171 -9.16 15.84 -16.73
CA CYS A 171 -10.57 16.22 -16.59
C CYS A 171 -11.63 15.12 -16.82
N THR A 172 -11.25 13.85 -16.78
CA THR A 172 -12.20 12.71 -16.92
C THR A 172 -12.87 12.29 -15.60
N LEU A 173 -12.40 12.82 -14.47
CA LEU A 173 -12.87 12.40 -13.14
C LEU A 173 -14.13 13.18 -12.71
N PRO A 174 -15.02 12.55 -11.92
CA PRO A 174 -16.15 13.24 -11.32
C PRO A 174 -15.71 14.49 -10.54
N PRO A 175 -16.44 15.60 -10.63
CA PRO A 175 -16.08 16.84 -9.95
C PRO A 175 -16.14 16.67 -8.43
N SER A 176 -15.03 16.92 -7.74
CA SER A 176 -14.98 16.91 -6.27
C SER A 176 -14.96 18.33 -5.71
N ALA A 177 -15.98 18.67 -4.93
CA ALA A 177 -16.07 19.94 -4.22
C ALA A 177 -14.93 20.11 -3.19
N ILE A 178 -14.49 19.01 -2.56
CA ILE A 178 -13.39 19.00 -1.60
C ILE A 178 -12.07 19.34 -2.30
N VAL A 179 -11.79 18.69 -3.44
CA VAL A 179 -10.59 18.98 -4.23
C VAL A 179 -10.62 20.41 -4.73
N ARG A 180 -11.77 20.88 -5.26
CA ARG A 180 -11.91 22.27 -5.73
C ARG A 180 -11.74 23.27 -4.59
N GLY A 181 -12.31 23.00 -3.41
CA GLY A 181 -12.18 23.87 -2.24
C GLY A 181 -10.75 23.95 -1.71
N TYR A 182 -9.98 22.86 -1.78
CA TYR A 182 -8.60 22.84 -1.32
C TYR A 182 -7.62 23.41 -2.35
N PHE A 183 -7.81 23.11 -3.65
CA PHE A 183 -6.85 23.38 -4.71
C PHE A 183 -7.26 24.48 -5.72
N GLY A 184 -8.55 24.75 -5.89
CA GLY A 184 -9.09 25.53 -7.01
C GLY A 184 -8.95 27.05 -6.93
N GLY A 185 -8.28 27.58 -5.90
CA GLY A 185 -8.21 29.03 -5.62
C GLY A 185 -6.88 29.72 -5.95
N ARG A 186 -5.90 29.04 -6.56
CA ARG A 186 -4.56 29.62 -6.79
C ARG A 186 -4.43 30.30 -8.16
N PRO A 187 -4.18 31.62 -8.22
CA PRO A 187 -3.71 32.23 -9.46
C PRO A 187 -2.31 31.67 -9.80
N GLY A 188 -2.16 31.10 -11.00
CA GLY A 188 -0.87 30.64 -11.56
C GLY A 188 -0.39 29.23 -11.13
N GLY A 189 -1.18 28.47 -10.35
CA GLY A 189 -0.81 27.11 -9.94
C GLY A 189 -1.75 26.05 -10.50
N GLY A 190 -1.35 25.37 -11.58
CA GLY A 190 -2.08 24.19 -12.08
C GLY A 190 -1.92 23.01 -11.13
N CYS A 191 -3.00 22.28 -10.86
CA CYS A 191 -2.91 20.95 -10.27
C CYS A 191 -2.86 19.92 -11.40
N SER A 192 -2.13 18.83 -11.19
CA SER A 192 -2.17 17.70 -12.10
C SER A 192 -2.80 16.51 -11.39
N THR A 193 -3.56 15.73 -12.13
CA THR A 193 -4.32 14.60 -11.60
C THR A 193 -3.86 13.34 -12.31
N SER A 194 -3.71 12.26 -11.55
CA SER A 194 -3.35 10.95 -12.09
C SER A 194 -4.22 9.88 -11.46
N ALA A 195 -4.70 8.95 -12.27
CA ALA A 195 -5.60 7.89 -11.85
C ALA A 195 -5.05 6.52 -12.24
N LEU A 196 -5.40 5.51 -11.45
CA LEU A 196 -5.13 4.12 -11.74
C LEU A 196 -6.30 3.25 -11.28
N ASN A 197 -6.50 2.13 -11.95
CA ASN A 197 -7.52 1.16 -11.58
C ASN A 197 -6.89 0.02 -10.76
N ILE A 198 -7.55 -0.32 -9.67
CA ILE A 198 -7.19 -1.44 -8.82
C ILE A 198 -8.28 -2.52 -8.97
N SER A 199 -7.95 -3.66 -9.55
CA SER A 199 -8.88 -4.78 -9.71
C SER A 199 -8.67 -5.85 -8.64
N PHE A 200 -9.78 -6.46 -8.21
CA PHE A 200 -9.81 -7.47 -7.17
C PHE A 200 -10.31 -8.80 -7.76
N GLY A 201 -9.43 -9.79 -7.80
CA GLY A 201 -9.71 -11.12 -8.33
C GLY A 201 -8.48 -11.80 -8.90
N GLY A 202 -8.43 -13.12 -8.80
CA GLY A 202 -7.34 -13.96 -9.30
C GLY A 202 -7.85 -15.10 -10.17
N GLU A 203 -6.96 -16.00 -10.57
CA GLU A 203 -7.34 -17.27 -11.21
C GLU A 203 -7.90 -18.25 -10.17
N ASP A 204 -7.50 -18.08 -8.91
CA ASP A 204 -7.70 -19.03 -7.79
C ASP A 204 -9.08 -18.93 -7.11
N GLY A 205 -10.13 -18.58 -7.85
CA GLY A 205 -11.51 -18.71 -7.38
C GLY A 205 -12.28 -17.41 -7.15
N ASN A 206 -13.59 -17.57 -6.98
CA ASN A 206 -14.56 -16.48 -6.88
C ASN A 206 -14.89 -16.16 -5.41
N ILE A 207 -13.87 -15.92 -4.58
CA ILE A 207 -14.02 -15.67 -3.13
C ILE A 207 -15.12 -14.63 -2.84
N TYR A 208 -15.16 -13.54 -3.61
CA TYR A 208 -16.23 -12.54 -3.45
C TYR A 208 -17.62 -13.09 -3.79
N GLN A 209 -17.78 -13.94 -4.81
CA GLN A 209 -19.08 -14.51 -5.16
C GLN A 209 -19.59 -15.48 -4.08
N GLU A 210 -18.69 -16.13 -3.34
CA GLU A 210 -19.06 -17.04 -2.24
C GLU A 210 -19.32 -16.29 -0.94
N ARG A 211 -18.47 -15.31 -0.61
CA ARG A 211 -18.51 -14.60 0.68
C ARG A 211 -19.34 -13.32 0.66
N HIS A 212 -19.57 -12.75 -0.53
CA HIS A 212 -20.15 -11.42 -0.73
C HIS A 212 -19.49 -10.33 0.12
N TYR A 213 -18.17 -10.41 0.27
CA TYR A 213 -17.39 -9.47 1.05
C TYR A 213 -16.03 -9.24 0.41
N LEU A 214 -15.59 -7.98 0.37
CA LEU A 214 -14.28 -7.56 -0.07
C LEU A 214 -13.80 -6.45 0.87
N SER A 215 -12.62 -6.61 1.44
CA SER A 215 -11.89 -5.55 2.13
C SER A 215 -10.51 -5.35 1.52
N TRP A 216 -10.15 -4.11 1.22
CA TRP A 216 -8.83 -3.73 0.74
C TRP A 216 -8.32 -2.54 1.56
N CYS A 217 -7.08 -2.64 2.06
CA CYS A 217 -6.46 -1.62 2.89
C CYS A 217 -5.31 -0.92 2.15
N VAL A 218 -5.27 0.41 2.28
CA VAL A 218 -4.18 1.26 1.82
C VAL A 218 -3.72 2.17 2.96
N GLY A 219 -2.42 2.20 3.21
CA GLY A 219 -1.78 3.17 4.09
C GLY A 219 -1.43 4.45 3.31
N SER A 220 -1.58 5.60 3.94
CA SER A 220 -1.18 6.89 3.41
C SER A 220 -0.31 7.64 4.41
N GLY A 221 0.64 8.41 3.88
CA GLY A 221 1.44 9.35 4.64
C GLY A 221 2.12 10.38 3.73
N ARG A 222 2.77 11.38 4.33
CA ARG A 222 3.49 12.46 3.64
C ARG A 222 5.00 12.27 3.69
N GLY A 223 5.67 12.08 2.57
CA GLY A 223 7.13 11.99 2.52
C GLY A 223 7.91 13.10 3.25
N ARG A 224 9.17 12.80 3.57
CA ARG A 224 10.14 13.78 4.11
C ARG A 224 10.45 14.81 3.03
N GLY A 225 10.01 16.05 3.24
CA GLY A 225 10.37 17.18 2.38
C GLY A 225 11.87 17.50 2.44
N PRO A 226 12.40 18.27 1.47
CA PRO A 226 13.76 18.80 1.58
C PRO A 226 13.85 19.63 2.88
N GLY A 227 15.04 19.67 3.48
CA GLY A 227 15.31 20.44 4.71
C GLY A 227 14.92 21.92 4.61
N PRO A 228 15.05 22.71 5.68
CA PRO A 228 14.53 24.07 5.75
C PRO A 228 14.95 24.90 4.53
N VAL A 229 13.96 25.39 3.80
CA VAL A 229 14.15 26.30 2.66
C VAL A 229 14.68 27.63 3.20
N PRO A 230 15.74 28.22 2.64
CA PRO A 230 16.23 29.53 3.07
C PRO A 230 15.11 30.57 3.02
N ALA A 231 15.02 31.38 4.08
CA ALA A 231 13.93 32.33 4.32
C ALA A 231 13.69 33.36 3.20
N SER A 232 14.63 33.50 2.25
CA SER A 232 14.52 34.39 1.09
C SER A 232 13.58 33.91 -0.02
N LEU A 233 13.08 32.66 0.05
CA LEU A 233 12.11 32.08 -0.91
C LEU A 233 10.71 31.86 -0.32
N ALA A 234 10.43 32.37 0.89
CA ALA A 234 9.18 32.12 1.61
C ALA A 234 8.00 32.99 1.13
N SER A 235 7.56 32.82 -0.13
CA SER A 235 6.24 33.29 -0.56
C SER A 235 5.17 32.25 -0.19
N SER A 236 4.78 32.25 1.10
CA SER A 236 3.80 31.34 1.71
C SER A 236 4.19 29.84 1.68
N PRO A 237 4.04 29.10 2.80
CA PRO A 237 4.21 27.65 2.74
C PRO A 237 3.22 27.05 1.72
N PRO A 238 3.66 26.16 0.81
CA PRO A 238 2.76 25.46 -0.09
C PRO A 238 1.74 24.66 0.74
N ARG A 239 0.45 24.83 0.42
CA ARG A 239 -0.63 24.03 1.02
C ARG A 239 -0.61 22.66 0.34
N ARG A 240 0.22 21.77 0.90
CA ARG A 240 0.47 20.44 0.34
C ARG A 240 -0.61 19.46 0.74
N SER A 241 -1.14 18.73 -0.23
CA SER A 241 -2.05 17.62 -0.03
C SER A 241 -1.38 16.43 0.65
N ALA A 242 -1.89 16.09 1.82
CA ALA A 242 -2.12 14.73 2.27
C ALA A 242 -3.26 14.84 3.28
N LEU A 243 -4.41 14.23 3.01
CA LEU A 243 -5.50 14.19 3.98
C LEU A 243 -5.16 13.28 5.17
N LEU A 244 -4.09 12.47 5.07
CA LEU A 244 -3.80 11.37 5.99
C LEU A 244 -2.29 11.07 6.02
N GLY A 245 -1.58 11.61 7.02
CA GLY A 245 -0.20 11.24 7.43
C GLY A 245 1.01 12.02 6.85
N PHE A 246 2.22 11.87 7.44
CA PHE A 246 3.63 12.32 7.22
C PHE A 246 4.69 11.12 7.34
N GLY A 247 5.95 11.25 6.92
CA GLY A 247 6.97 10.16 6.79
C GLY A 247 7.24 9.58 5.38
N GLN A 248 8.38 8.90 5.18
CA GLN A 248 8.64 8.04 3.99
C GLN A 248 7.75 6.78 4.04
N PRO A 249 7.42 6.16 2.89
CA PRO A 249 6.69 4.89 2.88
C PRO A 249 7.41 3.87 3.77
N PRO A 250 6.75 3.29 4.77
CA PRO A 250 7.36 2.29 5.63
C PRO A 250 7.79 1.07 4.79
N ALA A 251 9.06 0.70 4.87
CA ALA A 251 9.59 -0.48 4.21
C ALA A 251 9.69 -1.64 5.20
N ASP A 252 9.33 -2.84 4.76
CA ASP A 252 9.61 -4.04 5.55
C ASP A 252 11.11 -4.37 5.47
N ALA A 253 11.70 -4.65 6.64
CA ALA A 253 13.00 -5.28 6.74
C ALA A 253 12.84 -6.80 6.79
N PHE A 254 13.92 -7.54 6.48
CA PHE A 254 13.93 -8.98 6.65
C PHE A 254 13.77 -9.38 8.11
N SER A 255 12.97 -10.42 8.36
CA SER A 255 12.80 -11.07 9.65
C SER A 255 14.13 -11.45 10.27
N ALA A 256 14.26 -11.25 11.58
CA ALA A 256 15.44 -11.65 12.35
C ALA A 256 15.71 -13.16 12.20
N LEU A 257 14.66 -13.98 12.06
CA LEU A 257 14.79 -15.42 11.83
C LEU A 257 15.42 -15.71 10.46
N VAL A 258 14.97 -15.04 9.40
CA VAL A 258 15.54 -15.20 8.05
C VAL A 258 17.01 -14.76 8.05
N VAL A 259 17.31 -13.62 8.67
CA VAL A 259 18.69 -13.14 8.83
C VAL A 259 19.55 -14.16 9.60
N ALA A 260 19.02 -14.75 10.67
CA ALA A 260 19.72 -15.78 11.45
C ALA A 260 19.97 -17.06 10.63
N ILE A 261 18.97 -17.54 9.89
CA ILE A 261 19.14 -18.72 9.01
C ILE A 261 20.21 -18.45 7.96
N VAL A 262 20.16 -17.30 7.28
CA VAL A 262 21.16 -16.92 6.27
C VAL A 262 22.56 -16.80 6.90
N ALA A 263 22.66 -16.19 8.10
CA ALA A 263 23.91 -16.06 8.83
C ALA A 263 24.52 -17.43 9.20
N VAL A 264 23.71 -18.38 9.66
CA VAL A 264 24.19 -19.73 10.01
C VAL A 264 24.52 -20.54 8.75
N ALA A 265 23.64 -20.51 7.75
CA ALA A 265 23.79 -21.30 6.52
C ALA A 265 25.01 -20.87 5.69
N LEU A 266 25.34 -19.58 5.65
CA LEU A 266 26.52 -19.07 4.94
C LEU A 266 27.75 -18.95 5.85
N GLY A 267 27.55 -18.63 7.12
CA GLY A 267 28.62 -18.45 8.09
C GLY A 267 29.33 -19.76 8.44
N THR A 268 28.57 -20.86 8.60
CA THR A 268 29.18 -22.16 8.97
C THR A 268 30.11 -22.69 7.88
N PRO A 269 29.73 -22.75 6.59
CA PRO A 269 30.66 -23.17 5.53
C PRO A 269 31.86 -22.24 5.39
N ALA A 270 31.68 -20.92 5.49
CA ALA A 270 32.78 -19.96 5.42
C ALA A 270 33.78 -20.16 6.57
N ALA A 271 33.30 -20.35 7.79
CA ALA A 271 34.14 -20.63 8.96
C ALA A 271 34.90 -21.96 8.81
N LEU A 272 34.24 -23.01 8.32
CA LEU A 272 34.89 -24.30 8.04
C LEU A 272 35.98 -24.18 6.96
N LEU A 273 35.76 -23.40 5.90
CA LEU A 273 36.76 -23.16 4.87
C LEU A 273 37.96 -22.36 5.40
N LEU A 274 37.72 -21.34 6.23
CA LEU A 274 38.79 -20.54 6.83
C LEU A 274 39.62 -21.35 7.83
N LEU A 275 38.96 -22.06 8.75
CA LEU A 275 39.63 -22.90 9.75
C LEU A 275 40.34 -24.08 9.10
N GLY A 276 39.69 -24.75 8.14
CA GLY A 276 40.28 -25.83 7.37
C GLY A 276 41.48 -25.36 6.53
N GLY A 277 41.36 -24.20 5.86
CA GLY A 277 42.46 -23.59 5.12
C GLY A 277 43.65 -23.23 6.00
N LEU A 278 43.40 -22.62 7.16
CA LEU A 278 44.44 -22.29 8.14
C LEU A 278 45.13 -23.57 8.66
N ALA A 279 44.35 -24.61 8.98
CA ALA A 279 44.90 -25.89 9.42
C ALA A 279 45.81 -26.53 8.36
N VAL A 280 45.40 -26.51 7.09
CA VAL A 280 46.22 -27.02 5.96
C VAL A 280 47.49 -26.20 5.79
N LEU A 281 47.43 -24.87 5.88
CA LEU A 281 48.60 -23.99 5.78
C LEU A 281 49.60 -24.23 6.91
N LEU A 282 49.12 -24.36 8.15
CA LEU A 282 49.95 -24.68 9.32
C LEU A 282 50.58 -26.08 9.19
N ALA A 283 49.81 -27.08 8.75
CA ALA A 283 50.32 -28.43 8.50
C ALA A 283 51.40 -28.45 7.42
N ARG A 284 51.21 -27.73 6.31
CA ARG A 284 52.24 -27.58 5.27
C ARG A 284 53.50 -26.90 5.80
N ARG A 285 53.37 -25.82 6.59
CA ARG A 285 54.53 -25.12 7.18
C ARG A 285 55.37 -26.03 8.06
N ARG A 286 54.74 -26.86 8.90
CA ARG A 286 55.44 -27.84 9.73
C ARG A 286 56.23 -28.85 8.88
N ARG A 287 55.61 -29.39 7.82
CA ARG A 287 56.29 -30.33 6.91
C ARG A 287 57.47 -29.72 6.13
N TYR A 288 57.41 -28.44 5.76
CA TYR A 288 58.54 -27.76 5.13
C TYR A 288 59.70 -27.48 6.10
N SER A 289 59.42 -27.33 7.40
CA SER A 289 60.46 -27.11 8.43
C SER A 289 61.24 -28.38 8.78
N GLU A 290 60.68 -29.55 8.49
CA GLU A 290 61.28 -30.87 8.76
C GLU A 290 62.12 -31.40 7.59
N TYR A 291 62.22 -30.63 6.51
CA TYR A 291 62.99 -30.99 5.33
C TYR A 291 64.48 -30.73 5.59
N GLU A 292 65.26 -31.78 5.81
CA GLU A 292 66.72 -31.70 5.73
C GLU A 292 67.13 -31.63 4.23
N PRO A 293 67.84 -30.58 3.80
CA PRO A 293 68.34 -30.51 2.43
C PRO A 293 69.39 -31.60 2.23
N ILE A 294 69.15 -32.49 1.27
CA ILE A 294 70.10 -33.52 0.86
C ILE A 294 71.27 -32.80 0.18
N ASN A 295 72.43 -32.80 0.85
CA ASN A 295 73.70 -32.31 0.35
C ASN A 295 74.73 -33.44 0.39
#